data_AF-A0A4P7N0G0-F1
#
_entry.id   AF-A0A4P7N0G0-F1
#
_cell.length_a   1.000
_cell.length_b   1.000
_cell.length_c   1.000
_cell.angle_alpha   90.00
_cell.angle_beta   90.00
_cell.angle_gamma   90.00
#
_symmetry.space_group_name_H-M   'P 1'
#
loop_
_entity.id
_entity.type
_entity.pdbx_description
1 polymer ?
#
loop_
_entity_poly.entity_id
_entity_poly.type
_entity_poly.pdbx_seq_one_letter_code
_entity_poly.pdbx_strand_id
1 'polypeptide(L)'
;MSGFGNFGPFCEGSTLPVCNVLNKDNTGQRGGWGGCNLKGIPLPNNQYLGNLGVIMVCVVAIVVALYLLLRSERKKAAVGRREMQLFLLGYIVIQICEIFTVGEISPLSETVRVAFTGIHLGFIIATTWVLMLNAVVGYQIIDDGTPLSLGLLVLSGLVLLIGTGYITLDTGFGWTGYWNESKEDYHHIALYVLYQLAPLIFIVAFFVLEAILVLRVLQETKPMIYLVGAGLLFALGQIFNYVVSRYICNGTNGNIDGSLFQTIFTLASVVMVWIFWSSITEDDWPMPVGSTYP
;
A
#
# COMPACT_ATOMS: atom_id res chain seq x y z
N MET A 1 28.94 -8.22 -2.05
CA MET A 1 28.16 -8.08 -0.81
C MET A 1 26.70 -8.02 -1.19
N SER A 2 25.85 -8.89 -0.65
CA SER A 2 24.42 -8.88 -0.96
C SER A 2 23.81 -7.55 -0.48
N GLY A 3 23.27 -6.75 -1.39
CA GLY A 3 22.58 -5.48 -1.06
C GLY A 3 21.25 -5.66 -0.30
N PHE A 4 20.98 -6.86 0.20
CA PHE A 4 19.79 -7.19 0.98
C PHE A 4 19.79 -6.40 2.28
N GLY A 5 18.67 -5.76 2.62
CA GLY A 5 18.57 -4.93 3.83
C GLY A 5 19.11 -3.51 3.70
N ASN A 6 19.83 -3.16 2.63
CA ASN A 6 20.34 -1.80 2.42
C ASN A 6 19.29 -0.92 1.72
N PHE A 7 18.88 0.16 2.38
CA PHE A 7 17.92 1.13 1.86
C PHE A 7 18.54 2.33 1.17
N GLY A 8 19.86 2.56 1.29
CA GLY A 8 20.56 3.72 0.73
C GLY A 8 20.22 3.99 -0.74
N PRO A 9 20.39 3.02 -1.66
CA PRO A 9 20.08 3.22 -3.08
C PRO A 9 18.60 3.52 -3.37
N PHE A 10 17.68 3.03 -2.52
CA PHE A 10 16.26 3.29 -2.69
C PHE A 10 15.89 4.69 -2.20
N CYS A 11 16.43 5.11 -1.05
CA CYS A 11 16.21 6.44 -0.49
C CYS A 11 16.91 7.55 -1.32
N GLU A 12 18.02 7.23 -1.99
CA GLU A 12 18.65 8.12 -2.99
C GLU A 12 17.75 8.35 -4.22
N GLY A 13 17.02 7.31 -4.61
CA GLY A 13 16.28 7.29 -5.87
C GLY A 13 14.86 7.86 -5.78
N SER A 14 14.19 7.74 -4.64
CA SER A 14 12.78 8.11 -4.48
C SER A 14 12.41 8.38 -3.02
N THR A 15 11.34 9.14 -2.81
CA THR A 15 10.75 9.27 -1.48
C THR A 15 10.02 8.00 -1.08
N LEU A 16 10.45 7.41 0.05
CA LEU A 16 9.83 6.22 0.63
C LEU A 16 9.56 6.47 2.11
N PRO A 17 8.43 5.99 2.65
CA PRO A 17 8.10 6.24 4.05
C PRO A 17 9.19 5.73 5.00
N VAL A 18 9.83 4.59 4.71
CA VAL A 18 10.92 4.02 5.52
C VAL A 18 12.14 4.94 5.65
N CYS A 19 12.42 5.78 4.65
CA CYS A 19 13.57 6.70 4.69
C CYS A 19 13.42 7.76 5.80
N ASN A 20 12.20 8.05 6.25
CA ASN A 20 11.96 8.98 7.35
C ASN A 20 12.57 8.55 8.69
N VAL A 21 12.76 7.24 8.90
CA VAL A 21 13.27 6.69 10.18
C VAL A 21 14.72 6.22 10.09
N LEU A 22 15.26 6.08 8.87
CA LEU A 22 16.64 5.66 8.61
C LEU A 22 17.61 6.84 8.47
N ASN A 23 17.11 8.08 8.56
CA ASN A 23 17.91 9.28 8.46
C ASN A 23 18.53 9.64 9.82
N LYS A 24 19.87 9.67 9.88
CA LYS A 24 20.64 10.02 11.09
C LYS A 24 20.37 11.45 11.58
N ASP A 25 20.23 12.40 10.66
CA ASP A 25 20.01 13.82 11.01
C ASP A 25 18.52 14.12 11.26
N ASN A 26 17.68 13.09 11.20
CA ASN A 26 16.24 13.17 11.34
C ASN A 26 15.56 14.20 10.41
N THR A 27 16.20 14.57 9.30
CA THR A 27 15.67 15.52 8.29
C THR A 27 14.61 14.89 7.38
N GLY A 28 14.08 13.71 7.72
CA GLY A 28 13.05 13.01 6.94
C GLY A 28 13.62 12.48 5.63
N GLN A 29 13.03 12.86 4.51
CA GLN A 29 13.39 12.40 3.15
C GLN A 29 14.70 13.00 2.61
N ARG A 30 15.36 13.91 3.35
CA ARG A 30 16.58 14.62 2.93
C ARG A 30 17.83 14.16 3.69
N GLY A 31 18.06 12.85 3.74
CA GLY A 31 19.20 12.27 4.44
C GLY A 31 20.51 12.30 3.66
N GLY A 32 21.58 11.83 4.31
CA GLY A 32 22.94 11.79 3.77
C GLY A 32 23.21 10.76 2.67
N TRP A 33 22.17 10.10 2.13
CA TRP A 33 22.28 9.10 1.06
C TRP A 33 22.53 9.68 -0.33
N GLY A 34 22.50 11.02 -0.48
CA GLY A 34 22.74 11.69 -1.75
C GLY A 34 21.51 11.68 -2.67
N GLY A 35 21.71 11.99 -3.95
CA GLY A 35 20.65 11.99 -4.95
C GLY A 35 19.87 13.30 -5.06
N CYS A 36 18.73 13.22 -5.75
CA CYS A 36 17.89 14.37 -6.04
C CYS A 36 16.90 14.60 -4.90
N ASN A 37 17.10 15.67 -4.13
CA ASN A 37 16.18 16.08 -3.07
C ASN A 37 14.96 16.78 -3.66
N LEU A 38 13.76 16.37 -3.24
CA LEU A 38 12.54 17.10 -3.53
C LEU A 38 12.59 18.49 -2.89
N LYS A 39 12.48 19.52 -3.73
CA LYS A 39 12.40 20.93 -3.31
C LYS A 39 10.95 21.38 -3.22
N GLY A 40 10.09 20.83 -4.07
CA GLY A 40 8.66 21.10 -4.09
C GLY A 40 8.34 22.58 -4.31
N ILE A 41 7.22 23.04 -3.74
CA ILE A 41 6.79 24.43 -3.85
C ILE A 41 7.18 25.20 -2.58
N PRO A 42 7.96 26.30 -2.68
CA PRO A 42 8.30 27.12 -1.53
C PRO A 42 7.07 27.92 -1.05
N LEU A 43 6.86 27.92 0.25
CA LEU A 43 5.84 28.71 0.96
C LEU A 43 6.49 29.89 1.70
N PRO A 44 5.72 30.93 2.07
CA PRO A 44 6.20 31.97 2.98
C PRO A 44 6.80 31.37 4.26
N ASN A 45 7.78 32.06 4.87
CA ASN A 45 8.49 31.63 6.09
C ASN A 45 9.41 30.40 5.93
N ASN A 46 10.02 30.21 4.75
CA ASN A 46 10.96 29.12 4.48
C ASN A 46 10.36 27.70 4.64
N GLN A 47 9.02 27.62 4.55
CA GLN A 47 8.27 26.38 4.48
C GLN A 47 8.22 25.90 3.03
N TYR A 48 7.88 24.64 2.82
CA TYR A 48 7.72 24.09 1.48
C TYR A 48 6.76 22.89 1.52
N LEU A 49 6.13 22.62 0.38
CA LEU A 49 5.36 21.42 0.12
C LEU A 49 6.19 20.55 -0.81
N GLY A 50 6.84 19.51 -0.27
CA GLY A 50 7.80 18.69 -1.02
C GLY A 50 7.16 17.97 -2.19
N ASN A 51 6.08 17.19 -1.95
CA ASN A 51 5.41 16.42 -2.98
C ASN A 51 3.91 16.72 -3.06
N LEU A 52 3.56 17.91 -3.58
CA LEU A 52 2.16 18.31 -3.76
C LEU A 52 1.38 17.31 -4.62
N GLY A 53 2.03 16.71 -5.62
CA GLY A 53 1.42 15.71 -6.49
C GLY A 53 0.89 14.52 -5.68
N VAL A 54 1.74 13.90 -4.87
CA VAL A 54 1.34 12.75 -4.03
C VAL A 54 0.20 13.15 -3.10
N ILE A 55 0.27 14.31 -2.45
CA ILE A 55 -0.78 14.79 -1.55
C ILE A 55 -2.13 14.86 -2.27
N MET A 56 -2.18 15.46 -3.45
CA MET A 56 -3.42 15.57 -4.23
C MET A 56 -3.95 14.20 -4.66
N VAL A 57 -3.07 13.31 -5.13
CA VAL A 57 -3.47 11.96 -5.55
C VAL A 57 -3.96 11.13 -4.37
N CYS A 58 -3.34 11.22 -3.20
CA CYS A 58 -3.81 10.56 -1.97
C CYS A 58 -5.22 11.03 -1.59
N VAL A 59 -5.52 12.32 -1.70
CA VAL A 59 -6.89 12.84 -1.46
C VAL A 59 -7.89 12.23 -2.44
N VAL A 60 -7.54 12.18 -3.72
CA VAL A 60 -8.38 11.51 -4.74
C VAL A 60 -8.53 10.01 -4.42
N ALA A 61 -7.45 9.35 -4.03
CA ALA A 61 -7.45 7.93 -3.68
C ALA A 61 -8.35 7.64 -2.48
N ILE A 62 -8.36 8.49 -1.46
CA ILE A 62 -9.27 8.40 -0.31
C ILE A 62 -10.72 8.54 -0.77
N VAL A 63 -11.04 9.55 -1.60
CA VAL A 63 -12.41 9.76 -2.10
C VAL A 63 -12.88 8.58 -2.94
N VAL A 64 -12.03 8.06 -3.83
CA VAL A 64 -12.33 6.87 -4.64
C VAL A 64 -12.52 5.65 -3.76
N ALA A 65 -11.62 5.39 -2.80
CA ALA A 65 -11.73 4.25 -1.90
C ALA A 65 -13.00 4.32 -1.02
N LEU A 66 -13.38 5.50 -0.53
CA LEU A 66 -14.64 5.71 0.16
C LEU A 66 -15.85 5.41 -0.75
N TYR A 67 -15.80 5.85 -2.00
CA TYR A 67 -16.84 5.52 -2.98
C TYR A 67 -16.95 4.01 -3.21
N LEU A 68 -15.83 3.30 -3.39
CA LEU A 68 -15.78 1.85 -3.54
C LEU A 68 -16.29 1.12 -2.28
N LEU A 69 -15.98 1.64 -1.09
CA LEU A 69 -16.45 1.09 0.17
C LEU A 69 -17.99 1.20 0.26
N LEU A 70 -18.55 2.35 -0.08
CA LEU A 70 -20.01 2.55 -0.13
C LEU A 70 -20.68 1.69 -1.20
N ARG A 71 -20.02 1.45 -2.34
CA ARG A 71 -20.50 0.51 -3.37
C ARG A 71 -20.48 -0.93 -2.86
N SER A 72 -19.46 -1.32 -2.10
CA SER A 72 -19.34 -2.66 -1.52
C SER A 72 -20.47 -2.94 -0.51
N GLU A 73 -20.89 -1.95 0.28
CA GLU A 73 -22.04 -2.08 1.20
C GLU A 73 -23.35 -2.45 0.49
N ARG A 74 -23.55 -1.98 -0.75
CA ARG A 74 -24.77 -2.27 -1.51
C ARG A 74 -24.85 -3.72 -1.99
N LYS A 75 -23.74 -4.45 -2.06
CA LYS A 75 -23.66 -5.84 -2.53
C LYS A 75 -23.91 -6.84 -1.38
N LYS A 76 -25.14 -6.92 -0.89
CA LYS A 76 -25.47 -7.70 0.32
C LYS A 76 -25.21 -9.22 0.22
N ALA A 77 -25.22 -9.78 -0.98
CA ALA A 77 -25.02 -11.21 -1.24
C ALA A 77 -23.59 -11.55 -1.73
N ALA A 78 -22.72 -10.56 -1.88
CA ALA A 78 -21.36 -10.80 -2.37
C ALA A 78 -20.50 -11.49 -1.31
N VAL A 79 -19.85 -12.58 -1.73
CA VAL A 79 -18.89 -13.33 -0.92
C VAL A 79 -17.70 -12.45 -0.56
N GLY A 80 -17.27 -12.48 0.70
CA GLY A 80 -16.09 -11.75 1.15
C GLY A 80 -16.28 -10.23 1.20
N ARG A 81 -17.53 -9.74 1.29
CA ARG A 81 -17.83 -8.29 1.32
C ARG A 81 -17.16 -7.58 2.49
N ARG A 82 -17.21 -8.15 3.70
CA ARG A 82 -16.67 -7.49 4.90
C ARG A 82 -15.15 -7.43 4.85
N GLU A 83 -14.56 -8.47 4.29
CA GLU A 83 -13.15 -8.66 4.03
C GLU A 83 -12.64 -7.65 2.99
N MET A 84 -13.38 -7.42 1.91
CA MET A 84 -13.10 -6.35 0.94
C MET A 84 -13.21 -4.94 1.57
N GLN A 85 -14.19 -4.71 2.45
CA GLN A 85 -14.30 -3.44 3.16
C GLN A 85 -13.11 -3.19 4.11
N LEU A 86 -12.65 -4.22 4.82
CA LEU A 86 -11.46 -4.12 5.67
C LEU A 86 -10.21 -3.77 4.84
N PHE A 87 -10.05 -4.37 3.66
CA PHE A 87 -8.98 -4.01 2.73
C PHE A 87 -9.06 -2.53 2.30
N LEU A 88 -10.24 -2.06 1.89
CA LEU A 88 -10.44 -0.65 1.49
C LEU A 88 -10.23 0.34 2.64
N LEU A 89 -10.65 -0.02 3.87
CA LEU A 89 -10.39 0.77 5.07
C LEU A 89 -8.89 0.87 5.36
N GLY A 90 -8.18 -0.26 5.27
CA GLY A 90 -6.72 -0.29 5.40
C GLY A 90 -6.05 0.61 4.36
N TYR A 91 -6.47 0.52 3.10
CA TYR A 91 -5.98 1.38 2.02
C TYR A 91 -6.24 2.87 2.28
N ILE A 92 -7.42 3.26 2.79
CA ILE A 92 -7.70 4.66 3.18
C ILE A 92 -6.71 5.14 4.23
N VAL A 93 -6.42 4.33 5.25
CA VAL A 93 -5.45 4.70 6.30
C VAL A 93 -4.03 4.83 5.73
N ILE A 94 -3.61 3.94 4.83
CA ILE A 94 -2.34 4.05 4.10
C ILE A 94 -2.26 5.39 3.39
N GLN A 95 -3.28 5.77 2.62
CA GLN A 95 -3.29 7.03 1.87
C GLN A 95 -3.25 8.27 2.78
N ILE A 96 -3.93 8.23 3.94
CA ILE A 96 -3.83 9.29 4.95
C ILE A 96 -2.38 9.39 5.46
N CYS A 97 -1.72 8.28 5.74
CA CYS A 97 -0.35 8.29 6.23
C CYS A 97 0.65 8.69 5.13
N GLU A 98 0.40 8.33 3.87
CA GLU A 98 1.22 8.69 2.71
C GLU A 98 1.31 10.22 2.54
N ILE A 99 0.22 10.95 2.79
CA ILE A 99 0.21 12.43 2.81
C ILE A 99 1.28 13.00 3.76
N PHE A 100 1.45 12.43 4.94
CA PHE A 100 2.39 12.94 5.96
C PHE A 100 3.80 12.37 5.83
N THR A 101 3.94 11.17 5.26
CA THR A 101 5.22 10.44 5.22
C THR A 101 5.98 10.64 3.91
N VAL A 102 5.27 10.72 2.78
CA VAL A 102 5.83 10.89 1.43
C VAL A 102 5.54 12.30 0.91
N GLY A 103 4.41 12.90 1.27
CA GLY A 103 4.04 14.27 0.86
C GLY A 103 5.00 15.38 1.32
N GLU A 104 5.84 15.13 2.33
CA GLU A 104 6.86 16.04 2.86
C GLU A 104 6.30 17.46 3.13
N ILE A 105 5.27 17.53 3.96
CA ILE A 105 4.64 18.79 4.38
C ILE A 105 5.54 19.47 5.42
N SER A 106 6.02 20.69 5.15
CA SER A 106 6.75 21.51 6.14
C SER A 106 5.84 22.63 6.69
N PRO A 107 5.80 22.87 8.01
CA PRO A 107 6.65 22.33 9.08
C PRO A 107 5.97 21.16 9.82
N LEU A 108 6.30 19.91 9.46
CA LEU A 108 5.92 18.73 10.23
C LEU A 108 7.00 18.38 11.25
N SER A 109 6.63 18.27 12.52
CA SER A 109 7.58 17.85 13.56
C SER A 109 8.10 16.45 13.27
N GLU A 110 9.35 16.21 13.63
CA GLU A 110 10.00 14.91 13.48
C GLU A 110 9.20 13.81 14.16
N THR A 111 8.76 14.05 15.38
CA THR A 111 7.97 13.09 16.17
C THR A 111 6.71 12.66 15.44
N VAL A 112 6.00 13.61 14.82
CA VAL A 112 4.77 13.31 14.08
C VAL A 112 5.10 12.53 12.81
N ARG A 113 6.17 12.92 12.09
CA ARG A 113 6.62 12.20 10.88
C ARG A 113 7.01 10.75 11.17
N VAL A 114 7.75 10.50 12.25
CA VAL A 114 8.13 9.15 12.69
C VAL A 114 6.89 8.35 13.11
N ALA A 115 5.96 8.95 13.87
CA ALA A 115 4.73 8.31 14.27
C ALA A 115 3.88 7.87 13.07
N PHE A 116 3.65 8.78 12.10
CA PHE A 116 2.94 8.45 10.87
C PHE A 116 3.68 7.41 10.03
N THR A 117 5.02 7.41 10.03
CA THR A 117 5.81 6.39 9.32
C THR A 117 5.58 4.99 9.91
N GLY A 118 5.57 4.86 11.24
CA GLY A 118 5.27 3.59 11.90
C GLY A 118 3.86 3.07 11.60
N ILE A 119 2.86 3.97 11.64
CA ILE A 119 1.48 3.63 11.27
C ILE A 119 1.42 3.24 9.79
N HIS A 120 2.07 3.99 8.91
CA HIS A 120 2.07 3.73 7.47
C HIS A 120 2.61 2.33 7.15
N LEU A 121 3.81 2.00 7.61
CA LEU A 121 4.44 0.70 7.35
C LEU A 121 3.63 -0.45 7.96
N GLY A 122 3.11 -0.27 9.18
CA GLY A 122 2.24 -1.25 9.84
C GLY A 122 0.95 -1.53 9.06
N PHE A 123 0.31 -0.49 8.51
CA PHE A 123 -0.87 -0.65 7.69
C PHE A 123 -0.57 -1.24 6.30
N ILE A 124 0.60 -0.97 5.69
CA ILE A 124 0.99 -1.59 4.42
C ILE A 124 1.04 -3.12 4.54
N ILE A 125 1.77 -3.64 5.54
CA ILE A 125 1.88 -5.09 5.74
C ILE A 125 0.54 -5.71 6.14
N ALA A 126 -0.22 -5.05 7.02
CA ALA A 126 -1.51 -5.56 7.47
C ALA A 126 -2.55 -5.57 6.34
N THR A 127 -2.59 -4.53 5.50
CA THR A 127 -3.55 -4.43 4.39
C THR A 127 -3.23 -5.42 3.27
N THR A 128 -1.95 -5.64 2.97
CA THR A 128 -1.54 -6.66 1.98
C THR A 128 -1.75 -8.09 2.49
N TRP A 129 -1.56 -8.31 3.79
CA TRP A 129 -1.93 -9.56 4.45
C TRP A 129 -3.45 -9.81 4.39
N VAL A 130 -4.25 -8.79 4.70
CA VAL A 130 -5.72 -8.84 4.56
C VAL A 130 -6.11 -9.18 3.13
N LEU A 131 -5.52 -8.50 2.14
CA LEU A 131 -5.78 -8.80 0.73
C LEU A 131 -5.50 -10.27 0.39
N MET A 132 -4.38 -10.83 0.85
CA MET A 132 -4.04 -12.24 0.63
C MET A 132 -5.05 -13.19 1.28
N LEU A 133 -5.44 -12.94 2.54
CA LEU A 133 -6.46 -13.75 3.22
C LEU A 133 -7.83 -13.64 2.55
N ASN A 134 -8.17 -12.50 1.95
CA ASN A 134 -9.41 -12.36 1.18
C ASN A 134 -9.47 -13.38 0.03
N ALA A 135 -8.35 -13.66 -0.64
CA ALA A 135 -8.31 -14.71 -1.67
C ALA A 135 -8.56 -16.11 -1.09
N VAL A 136 -8.09 -16.39 0.12
CA VAL A 136 -8.34 -17.68 0.80
C VAL A 136 -9.82 -17.83 1.15
N VAL A 137 -10.48 -16.76 1.60
CA VAL A 137 -11.93 -16.74 1.86
C VAL A 137 -12.73 -17.01 0.59
N GLY A 138 -12.24 -16.58 -0.58
CA GLY A 138 -12.85 -16.89 -1.88
C GLY A 138 -13.01 -18.39 -2.18
N TYR A 139 -12.15 -19.24 -1.61
CA TYR A 139 -12.28 -20.71 -1.74
C TYR A 139 -13.36 -21.33 -0.85
N GLN A 140 -14.04 -20.53 -0.02
CA GLN A 140 -15.08 -20.97 0.90
C GLN A 140 -14.60 -22.06 1.88
N ILE A 141 -13.29 -22.11 2.17
CA ILE A 141 -12.72 -22.99 3.19
C ILE A 141 -13.17 -22.55 4.59
N ILE A 142 -13.35 -21.23 4.76
CA ILE A 142 -13.89 -20.60 5.94
C ILE A 142 -15.12 -19.81 5.48
N ASP A 143 -16.24 -20.01 6.16
CA ASP A 143 -17.47 -19.27 5.89
C ASP A 143 -17.21 -17.75 6.00
N ASP A 144 -17.50 -17.02 4.92
CA ASP A 144 -17.25 -15.59 4.81
C ASP A 144 -18.20 -14.79 5.71
N GLY A 145 -17.73 -13.64 6.23
CA GLY A 145 -18.51 -12.83 7.15
C GLY A 145 -18.79 -13.45 8.52
N THR A 146 -18.29 -14.65 8.81
CA THR A 146 -18.35 -15.21 10.16
C THR A 146 -17.45 -14.44 11.13
N PRO A 147 -17.78 -14.40 12.43
CA PRO A 147 -16.89 -13.84 13.45
C PRO A 147 -15.51 -14.50 13.46
N LEU A 148 -15.43 -15.77 13.04
CA LEU A 148 -14.18 -16.50 12.92
C LEU A 148 -13.33 -15.98 11.76
N SER A 149 -13.89 -15.86 10.54
CA SER A 149 -13.19 -15.29 9.38
C SER A 149 -12.67 -13.89 9.70
N LEU A 150 -13.54 -13.01 10.19
CA LEU A 150 -13.19 -11.63 10.53
C LEU A 150 -12.19 -11.56 11.69
N GLY A 151 -12.36 -12.42 12.70
CA GLY A 151 -11.43 -12.51 13.83
C GLY A 151 -10.04 -12.93 13.38
N LEU A 152 -9.93 -13.94 12.52
CA LEU A 152 -8.65 -14.39 11.96
C LEU A 152 -7.97 -13.27 11.17
N LEU A 153 -8.71 -12.62 10.26
CA LEU A 153 -8.22 -11.50 9.46
C LEU A 153 -7.73 -10.33 10.32
N VAL A 154 -8.56 -9.87 11.25
CA VAL A 154 -8.25 -8.71 12.08
C VAL A 154 -7.13 -9.03 13.08
N LEU A 155 -7.18 -10.15 13.79
CA LEU A 155 -6.16 -10.47 14.80
C LEU A 155 -4.80 -10.72 14.16
N SER A 156 -4.72 -11.50 13.08
CA SER A 156 -3.45 -11.76 12.40
C SER A 156 -2.89 -10.50 11.73
N GLY A 157 -3.75 -9.67 11.13
CA GLY A 157 -3.37 -8.35 10.61
C GLY A 157 -2.87 -7.41 11.72
N LEU A 158 -3.52 -7.39 12.89
CA LEU A 158 -3.10 -6.57 14.03
C LEU A 158 -1.73 -6.98 14.57
N VAL A 159 -1.40 -8.27 14.59
CA VAL A 159 -0.06 -8.73 14.99
C VAL A 159 1.01 -8.17 14.05
N LEU A 160 0.78 -8.22 12.74
CA LEU A 160 1.71 -7.67 11.74
C LEU A 160 1.79 -6.14 11.81
N LEU A 161 0.66 -5.47 12.02
CA LEU A 161 0.56 -4.02 12.19
C LEU A 161 1.35 -3.55 13.41
N ILE A 162 1.07 -4.13 14.58
CA ILE A 162 1.70 -3.74 15.84
C ILE A 162 3.18 -4.12 15.82
N GLY A 163 3.54 -5.31 15.33
CA GLY A 163 4.94 -5.74 15.24
C GLY A 163 5.78 -4.84 14.34
N THR A 164 5.29 -4.55 13.13
CA THR A 164 6.01 -3.70 12.16
C THR A 164 6.02 -2.24 12.62
N GLY A 165 4.90 -1.76 13.16
CA GLY A 165 4.79 -0.44 13.74
C GLY A 165 5.78 -0.26 14.90
N TYR A 166 5.85 -1.21 15.83
CA TYR A 166 6.80 -1.18 16.95
C TYR A 166 8.25 -1.10 16.45
N ILE A 167 8.65 -1.99 15.52
CA ILE A 167 10.02 -1.98 14.98
C ILE A 167 10.33 -0.63 14.32
N THR A 168 9.40 -0.10 13.54
CA THR A 168 9.57 1.20 12.84
C THR A 168 9.68 2.36 13.83
N LEU A 169 8.82 2.39 14.86
CA LEU A 169 8.84 3.44 15.89
C LEU A 169 10.09 3.37 16.75
N ASP A 170 10.52 2.17 17.13
CA ASP A 170 11.77 1.99 17.89
C ASP A 170 12.99 2.38 17.05
N THR A 171 12.98 2.13 15.73
CA THR A 171 14.01 2.61 14.81
C THR A 171 14.04 4.14 14.76
N GLY A 172 12.88 4.78 14.61
CA GLY A 172 12.79 6.23 14.51
C GLY A 172 13.16 6.93 15.83
N PHE A 173 12.52 6.54 16.93
CA PHE A 173 12.68 7.17 18.24
C PHE A 173 13.89 6.68 19.06
N GLY A 174 14.42 5.50 18.75
CA GLY A 174 15.54 4.92 19.47
C GLY A 174 15.24 4.57 20.93
N TRP A 175 14.02 4.10 21.24
CA TRP A 175 13.61 3.80 22.63
C TRP A 175 14.48 2.72 23.28
N THR A 176 14.80 1.66 22.55
CA THR A 176 15.65 0.56 23.05
C THR A 176 17.12 0.71 22.65
N GLY A 177 17.38 1.52 21.62
CA GLY A 177 18.70 1.66 20.99
C GLY A 177 19.15 0.47 20.13
N TYR A 178 18.35 -0.60 20.03
CA TYR A 178 18.72 -1.83 19.31
C TYR A 178 18.98 -1.59 17.81
N TRP A 179 18.23 -0.69 17.18
CA TRP A 179 18.32 -0.41 15.74
C TRP A 179 19.18 0.80 15.36
N ASN A 180 19.90 1.42 16.31
CA ASN A 180 20.64 2.68 16.07
C ASN A 180 21.69 2.56 14.96
N GLU A 181 22.36 1.41 14.86
CA GLU A 181 23.35 1.13 13.79
C GLU A 181 22.72 1.20 12.39
N SER A 182 21.42 0.92 12.28
CA SER A 182 20.70 0.94 11.00
C SER A 182 20.59 2.35 10.39
N LYS A 183 20.75 3.41 11.20
CA LYS A 183 20.74 4.81 10.73
C LYS A 183 22.07 5.25 10.13
N GLU A 184 23.17 4.57 10.47
CA GLU A 184 24.51 4.89 9.98
C GLU A 184 24.73 4.30 8.58
N ASP A 185 24.43 3.00 8.43
CA ASP A 185 24.70 2.25 7.20
C ASP A 185 23.46 2.06 6.30
N TYR A 186 22.32 2.67 6.67
CA TYR A 186 21.01 2.51 6.04
C TYR A 186 20.57 1.04 5.91
N HIS A 187 21.11 0.17 6.75
CA HIS A 187 20.93 -1.27 6.68
C HIS A 187 19.95 -1.74 7.74
N HIS A 188 18.77 -2.22 7.33
CA HIS A 188 17.73 -2.64 8.26
C HIS A 188 16.95 -3.87 7.75
N ILE A 189 17.44 -5.07 8.08
CA ILE A 189 16.88 -6.33 7.56
C ILE A 189 15.41 -6.53 7.94
N ALA A 190 15.02 -6.26 9.20
CA ALA A 190 13.65 -6.50 9.64
C ALA A 190 12.64 -5.65 8.86
N LEU A 191 12.86 -4.33 8.76
CA LEU A 191 12.03 -3.46 7.93
C LEU A 191 12.10 -3.83 6.45
N TYR A 192 13.25 -4.24 5.92
CA TYR A 192 13.33 -4.73 4.55
C TYR A 192 12.40 -5.91 4.29
N VAL A 193 12.35 -6.88 5.20
CA VAL A 193 11.44 -8.02 5.08
C VAL A 193 9.98 -7.60 5.26
N LEU A 194 9.68 -6.82 6.30
CA LEU A 194 8.29 -6.49 6.68
C LEU A 194 7.64 -5.46 5.77
N TYR A 195 8.39 -4.48 5.26
CA TYR A 195 7.87 -3.41 4.40
C TYR A 195 7.96 -3.76 2.91
N GLN A 196 9.00 -4.50 2.48
CA GLN A 196 9.21 -4.77 1.05
C GLN A 196 8.82 -6.21 0.67
N LEU A 197 9.49 -7.19 1.28
CA LEU A 197 9.45 -8.57 0.80
C LEU A 197 8.12 -9.27 1.13
N ALA A 198 7.69 -9.20 2.39
CA ALA A 198 6.45 -9.86 2.84
C ALA A 198 5.20 -9.29 2.12
N PRO A 199 5.01 -7.96 1.99
CA PRO A 199 3.90 -7.41 1.22
C PRO A 199 3.91 -7.86 -0.25
N LEU A 200 5.08 -7.93 -0.88
CA LEU A 200 5.21 -8.44 -2.25
C LEU A 200 4.79 -9.92 -2.34
N ILE A 201 5.25 -10.76 -1.40
CA ILE A 201 4.86 -12.17 -1.34
C ILE A 201 3.33 -12.30 -1.16
N PHE A 202 2.72 -11.49 -0.30
CA PHE A 202 1.27 -11.50 -0.08
C PHE A 202 0.49 -11.11 -1.33
N ILE A 203 0.94 -10.08 -2.06
CA ILE A 203 0.31 -9.66 -3.33
C ILE A 203 0.46 -10.75 -4.40
N VAL A 204 1.63 -11.39 -4.51
CA VAL A 204 1.84 -12.50 -5.47
C VAL A 204 0.97 -13.70 -5.10
N ALA A 205 0.89 -14.04 -3.81
CA ALA A 205 0.03 -15.12 -3.33
C ALA A 205 -1.45 -14.82 -3.63
N PHE A 206 -1.92 -13.59 -3.35
CA PHE A 206 -3.25 -13.13 -3.72
C PHE A 206 -3.52 -13.34 -5.22
N PHE A 207 -2.61 -12.86 -6.08
CA PHE A 207 -2.75 -12.98 -7.53
C PHE A 207 -2.86 -14.43 -7.99
N VAL A 208 -1.98 -15.31 -7.47
CA VAL A 208 -1.97 -16.73 -7.84
C VAL A 208 -3.23 -17.44 -7.35
N LEU A 209 -3.63 -17.21 -6.10
CA LEU A 209 -4.82 -17.81 -5.51
C LEU A 209 -6.09 -17.40 -6.26
N GLU A 210 -6.25 -16.12 -6.57
CA GLU A 210 -7.41 -15.62 -7.33
C GLU A 210 -7.40 -16.12 -8.78
N ALA A 211 -6.23 -16.17 -9.43
CA ALA A 211 -6.12 -16.71 -10.77
C ALA A 211 -6.53 -18.19 -10.84
N ILE A 212 -6.13 -18.99 -9.84
CA ILE A 212 -6.55 -20.39 -9.73
C ILE A 212 -8.06 -20.47 -9.49
N LEU A 213 -8.61 -19.68 -8.57
CA LEU A 213 -10.04 -19.65 -8.27
C LEU A 213 -10.85 -19.37 -9.54
N VAL A 214 -10.48 -18.33 -10.28
CA VAL A 214 -11.18 -17.90 -11.49
C VAL A 214 -11.09 -18.94 -12.61
N LEU A 215 -9.88 -19.45 -12.89
CA LEU A 215 -9.64 -20.33 -14.04
C LEU A 215 -10.03 -21.79 -13.77
N ARG A 216 -9.93 -22.26 -12.53
CA ARG A 216 -10.14 -23.68 -12.18
C ARG A 216 -11.46 -23.92 -11.48
N VAL A 217 -11.90 -23.01 -10.62
CA VAL A 217 -13.13 -23.17 -9.84
C VAL A 217 -14.31 -22.55 -10.58
N LEU A 218 -14.23 -21.26 -10.93
CA LEU A 218 -15.32 -20.56 -11.62
C LEU A 218 -15.38 -20.86 -13.12
N GLN A 219 -14.25 -21.24 -13.73
CA GLN A 219 -14.11 -21.50 -15.17
C GLN A 219 -14.53 -20.31 -16.06
N GLU A 220 -14.40 -19.09 -15.55
CA GLU A 220 -14.73 -17.85 -16.26
C GLU A 220 -13.48 -17.03 -16.54
N THR A 221 -13.23 -16.67 -17.81
CA THR A 221 -11.97 -16.01 -18.19
C THR A 221 -12.05 -14.49 -18.15
N LYS A 222 -13.26 -13.91 -18.17
CA LYS A 222 -13.44 -12.44 -18.19
C LYS A 222 -12.83 -11.75 -16.96
N PRO A 223 -13.00 -12.24 -15.71
CA PRO A 223 -12.42 -11.59 -14.53
C PRO A 223 -10.89 -11.49 -14.57
N MET A 224 -10.20 -12.39 -15.29
CA MET A 224 -8.74 -12.38 -15.39
C MET A 224 -8.17 -11.09 -15.99
N ILE A 225 -8.91 -10.43 -16.89
CA ILE A 225 -8.46 -9.15 -17.46
C ILE A 225 -8.31 -8.11 -16.34
N TYR A 226 -9.23 -8.10 -15.37
CA TYR A 226 -9.17 -7.17 -14.26
C TYR A 226 -8.05 -7.50 -13.29
N LEU A 227 -7.85 -8.78 -12.96
CA LEU A 227 -6.78 -9.23 -12.07
C LEU A 227 -5.38 -8.98 -12.67
N VAL A 228 -5.17 -9.33 -13.94
CA VAL A 228 -3.92 -9.05 -14.67
C VAL A 228 -3.70 -7.56 -14.80
N GLY A 229 -4.74 -6.79 -15.12
CA GLY A 229 -4.68 -5.33 -15.17
C GLY A 229 -4.22 -4.73 -13.84
N ALA A 230 -4.79 -5.18 -12.71
CA ALA A 230 -4.35 -4.76 -11.38
C ALA A 230 -2.87 -5.05 -11.14
N GLY A 231 -2.43 -6.29 -11.37
CA GLY A 231 -1.04 -6.70 -11.19
C GLY A 231 -0.05 -5.88 -12.03
N LEU A 232 -0.38 -5.64 -13.30
CA LEU A 232 0.45 -4.81 -14.20
C LEU A 232 0.51 -3.36 -13.75
N LEU A 233 -0.62 -2.77 -13.34
CA LEU A 233 -0.65 -1.40 -12.82
C LEU A 233 0.20 -1.28 -11.55
N PHE A 234 0.05 -2.19 -10.60
CA PHE A 234 0.88 -2.19 -9.40
C PHE A 234 2.37 -2.31 -9.72
N ALA A 235 2.75 -3.27 -10.58
CA ALA A 235 4.13 -3.46 -10.99
C ALA A 235 4.71 -2.22 -11.69
N LEU A 236 3.92 -1.57 -12.55
CA LEU A 236 4.30 -0.32 -13.20
C LEU A 236 4.55 0.79 -12.17
N GLY A 237 3.68 0.92 -11.16
CA GLY A 237 3.89 1.83 -10.05
C GLY A 237 5.21 1.58 -9.30
N GLN A 238 5.55 0.31 -9.03
CA GLN A 238 6.83 -0.03 -8.39
C GLN A 238 8.03 0.31 -9.27
N ILE A 239 7.94 0.10 -10.60
CA ILE A 239 9.00 0.49 -11.55
C ILE A 239 9.22 2.00 -11.51
N PHE A 240 8.14 2.79 -11.50
CA PHE A 240 8.24 4.24 -11.38
C PHE A 240 8.94 4.65 -10.08
N ASN A 241 8.60 4.02 -8.95
CA ASN A 241 9.15 4.34 -7.65
C ASN A 241 10.64 3.97 -7.53
N TYR A 242 11.00 2.72 -7.85
CA TYR A 242 12.34 2.22 -7.55
C TYR A 242 13.36 2.42 -8.67
N VAL A 243 12.92 2.55 -9.93
CA VAL A 243 13.82 2.60 -11.09
C VAL A 243 13.80 3.96 -11.77
N VAL A 244 12.60 4.47 -12.06
CA VAL A 244 12.45 5.67 -12.90
C VAL A 244 12.57 6.96 -12.09
N SER A 245 12.26 6.92 -10.79
CA SER A 245 12.14 8.08 -9.90
C SER A 245 13.34 9.04 -9.97
N ARG A 246 14.59 8.52 -9.93
CA ARG A 246 15.81 9.34 -10.03
C ARG A 246 15.90 10.16 -11.31
N TYR A 247 15.41 9.62 -12.44
CA TYR A 247 15.44 10.30 -13.73
C TYR A 247 14.37 11.39 -13.79
N ILE A 248 13.20 11.13 -13.18
CA ILE A 248 12.12 12.11 -13.07
C ILE A 248 12.54 13.26 -12.16
N CYS A 249 13.11 12.96 -10.99
CA CYS A 249 13.55 13.99 -10.05
C CYS A 249 14.63 14.89 -10.67
N ASN A 250 15.68 14.30 -11.26
CA ASN A 250 16.72 15.07 -11.93
C ASN A 250 16.18 15.86 -13.14
N GLY A 251 15.33 15.25 -13.95
CA GLY A 251 14.74 15.90 -15.14
C GLY A 251 13.80 17.05 -14.80
N THR A 252 13.21 17.06 -13.60
CA THR A 252 12.30 18.12 -13.13
C THR A 252 12.93 19.05 -12.09
N ASN A 253 14.25 18.98 -11.91
CA ASN A 253 15.01 19.78 -10.94
C ASN A 253 14.51 19.66 -9.49
N GLY A 254 13.99 18.48 -9.11
CA GLY A 254 13.48 18.21 -7.77
C GLY A 254 12.06 18.72 -7.50
N ASN A 255 11.26 18.98 -8.55
CA ASN A 255 9.86 19.37 -8.39
C ASN A 255 8.94 18.16 -8.15
N ILE A 256 9.21 17.04 -8.82
CA ILE A 256 8.45 15.78 -8.68
C ILE A 256 9.41 14.59 -8.71
N ASP A 257 8.99 13.47 -8.13
CA ASP A 257 9.71 12.19 -8.21
C ASP A 257 8.74 11.07 -8.67
N GLY A 258 9.24 9.83 -8.69
CA GLY A 258 8.48 8.66 -9.11
C GLY A 258 7.39 8.23 -8.12
N SER A 259 7.39 8.72 -6.88
CA SER A 259 6.38 8.36 -5.88
C SER A 259 4.98 8.81 -6.30
N LEU A 260 4.86 9.97 -6.97
CA LEU A 260 3.60 10.45 -7.56
C LEU A 260 2.95 9.42 -8.48
N PHE A 261 3.75 8.90 -9.42
CA PHE A 261 3.27 7.91 -10.38
C PHE A 261 2.96 6.58 -9.68
N GLN A 262 3.75 6.20 -8.69
CA GLN A 262 3.47 5.03 -7.87
C GLN A 262 2.11 5.15 -7.17
N THR A 263 1.77 6.28 -6.55
CA THR A 263 0.46 6.49 -5.91
C THR A 263 -0.68 6.39 -6.93
N ILE A 264 -0.53 7.00 -8.12
CA ILE A 264 -1.54 6.94 -9.21
C ILE A 264 -1.78 5.49 -9.65
N PHE A 265 -0.71 4.76 -9.98
CA PHE A 265 -0.81 3.39 -10.47
C PHE A 265 -1.27 2.42 -9.38
N THR A 266 -0.93 2.68 -8.11
CA THR A 266 -1.44 1.91 -6.97
C THR A 266 -2.94 2.13 -6.80
N LEU A 267 -3.43 3.37 -6.87
CA LEU A 267 -4.86 3.66 -6.88
C LEU A 267 -5.58 2.92 -8.02
N ALA A 268 -5.05 3.01 -9.24
CA ALA A 268 -5.62 2.31 -10.39
C ALA A 268 -5.64 0.79 -10.17
N SER A 269 -4.58 0.21 -9.59
CA SER A 269 -4.54 -1.20 -9.21
C SER A 269 -5.63 -1.55 -8.19
N VAL A 270 -5.81 -0.75 -7.14
CA VAL A 270 -6.85 -0.98 -6.11
C VAL A 270 -8.25 -0.92 -6.73
N VAL A 271 -8.50 0.02 -7.64
CA VAL A 271 -9.77 0.07 -8.39
C VAL A 271 -9.97 -1.20 -9.20
N MET A 272 -8.93 -1.70 -9.88
CA MET A 272 -9.01 -2.93 -10.67
C MET A 272 -9.21 -4.18 -9.80
N VAL A 273 -8.60 -4.25 -8.61
CA VAL A 273 -8.87 -5.30 -7.61
C VAL A 273 -10.34 -5.26 -7.17
N TRP A 274 -10.90 -4.07 -6.96
CA TRP A 274 -12.31 -3.95 -6.59
C TRP A 274 -13.25 -4.36 -7.73
N ILE A 275 -12.95 -3.96 -8.97
CA ILE A 275 -13.73 -4.38 -10.15
C ILE A 275 -13.63 -5.90 -10.33
N PHE A 276 -12.44 -6.47 -10.16
CA PHE A 276 -12.22 -7.91 -10.17
C PHE A 276 -13.12 -8.62 -9.14
N TRP A 277 -13.04 -8.21 -7.87
CA TRP A 277 -13.90 -8.76 -6.82
C TRP A 277 -15.39 -8.60 -7.13
N SER A 278 -15.78 -7.43 -7.64
CA SER A 278 -17.17 -7.19 -8.08
C SER A 278 -17.60 -8.18 -9.15
N SER A 279 -16.72 -8.47 -10.12
CA SER A 279 -17.03 -9.33 -11.27
C SER A 279 -17.17 -10.81 -10.93
N ILE A 280 -16.53 -11.28 -9.86
CA ILE A 280 -16.64 -12.67 -9.39
C ILE A 280 -17.74 -12.87 -8.34
N THR A 281 -18.35 -11.78 -7.84
CA THR A 281 -19.38 -11.80 -6.78
C THR A 281 -20.75 -11.29 -7.21
N GLU A 282 -20.90 -10.78 -8.43
CA GLU A 282 -22.21 -10.42 -8.99
C GLU A 282 -22.84 -11.60 -9.74
N ASP A 283 -24.08 -11.93 -9.34
CA ASP A 283 -24.99 -12.81 -10.08
C ASP A 283 -25.51 -12.12 -11.37
N ASP A 284 -24.62 -11.72 -12.28
CA ASP A 284 -25.01 -11.50 -13.68
C ASP A 284 -25.11 -12.85 -14.42
N TRP A 285 -25.58 -13.89 -13.73
CA TRP A 285 -26.15 -15.05 -14.38
C TRP A 285 -27.45 -14.58 -15.02
N PRO A 286 -27.64 -14.77 -16.34
CA PRO A 286 -28.91 -14.43 -16.97
C PRO A 286 -30.01 -15.23 -16.26
N MET A 287 -30.76 -14.55 -15.40
CA MET A 287 -31.97 -15.11 -14.82
C MET A 287 -32.86 -15.51 -16.00
N PRO A 288 -33.32 -16.77 -16.09
CA PRO A 288 -34.17 -17.18 -17.19
C PRO A 288 -35.37 -16.23 -17.25
N VAL A 289 -35.44 -15.46 -18.34
CA VAL A 289 -36.55 -14.56 -18.62
C VAL A 289 -37.76 -15.45 -18.89
N GLY A 290 -38.65 -15.53 -17.90
CA GLY A 290 -40.00 -16.06 -18.04
C GLY A 290 -40.14 -17.58 -17.97
N SER A 291 -40.59 -18.06 -16.82
CA SER A 291 -41.67 -19.04 -16.82
C SER A 291 -42.85 -18.44 -16.07
N THR A 292 -43.70 -17.71 -16.79
CA THR A 292 -45.10 -17.58 -16.42
C THR A 292 -45.68 -18.99 -16.42
N TYR A 293 -45.75 -19.61 -15.24
CA TYR A 293 -46.55 -20.80 -15.07
C TYR A 293 -48.04 -20.39 -15.13
N PRO A 294 -48.88 -21.10 -15.89
CA PRO A 294 -50.33 -20.90 -15.90
C PRO A 294 -50.97 -21.28 -14.56
#